data_AF-A0A1C8ZT31-F1
#
_entry.id   AF-A0A1C8ZT31-F1
#
_cell.length_a   1.000
_cell.length_b   1.000
_cell.length_c   1.000
_cell.angle_alpha   90.00
_cell.angle_beta   90.00
_cell.angle_gamma   90.00
#
_symmetry.space_group_name_H-M   'P 1'
#
loop_
_entity.id
_entity.type
_entity.pdbx_description
1 polymer ?
#
loop_
_entity_poly.entity_id
_entity_poly.type
_entity_poly.pdbx_seq_one_letter_code
_entity_poly.pdbx_strand_id
1 'polypeptide(L)'
;MWKEEIKEEHLVILKATKSLLYSYAIKTLLGDSNYFNDILSFYKDFYYTFVISCHNKKEERIASISGFDEVVKDHPSMKSLAEKALNSQEGIGEFVSTMLDHITEEENRWLNNLDGDYSEVLEEVEREIGEDVHRNYVIKANEIFSKIMDNYSIIDTIQHKVKRDKVILVTGLDPERLHKVKRKVKVGEDLWIAEV
;
A
#
# COMPACT_ATOMS: atom_id res chain seq x y z
N MET A 1 11.28 -20.11 -1.05
CA MET A 1 12.08 -19.21 -0.22
C MET A 1 12.12 -17.80 -0.81
N TRP A 2 12.90 -17.47 -1.85
CA TRP A 2 12.96 -16.06 -2.33
C TRP A 2 11.59 -15.48 -2.77
N LYS A 3 10.78 -16.25 -3.51
CA LYS A 3 9.43 -15.84 -3.92
C LYS A 3 8.47 -15.62 -2.74
N GLU A 4 8.70 -16.32 -1.63
CA GLU A 4 7.87 -16.18 -0.43
C GLU A 4 8.22 -14.88 0.28
N GLU A 5 9.50 -14.53 0.35
CA GLU A 5 9.96 -13.26 0.91
C GLU A 5 9.40 -12.06 0.14
N ILE A 6 9.47 -12.07 -1.20
CA ILE A 6 8.89 -11.01 -2.03
C ILE A 6 7.36 -10.90 -1.81
N LYS A 7 6.64 -12.02 -1.68
CA LYS A 7 5.21 -12.02 -1.33
C LYS A 7 4.95 -11.43 0.05
N GLU A 8 5.81 -11.71 1.02
CA GLU A 8 5.69 -11.12 2.35
C GLU A 8 5.90 -9.60 2.30
N GLU A 9 6.86 -9.11 1.52
CA GLU A 9 7.08 -7.68 1.29
C GLU A 9 5.88 -7.03 0.61
N HIS A 10 5.32 -7.63 -0.44
CA HIS A 10 4.09 -7.17 -1.08
C HIS A 10 2.94 -7.04 -0.09
N LEU A 11 2.73 -8.04 0.77
CA LEU A 11 1.69 -7.98 1.81
C LEU A 11 1.92 -6.82 2.79
N VAL A 12 3.18 -6.54 3.14
CA VAL A 12 3.55 -5.42 4.03
C VAL A 12 3.28 -4.08 3.34
N ILE A 13 3.66 -3.95 2.07
CA ILE A 13 3.41 -2.77 1.24
C ILE A 13 1.90 -2.52 1.13
N LEU A 14 1.11 -3.53 0.75
CA LEU A 14 -0.34 -3.43 0.66
C LEU A 14 -0.97 -2.96 1.99
N LYS A 15 -0.52 -3.49 3.13
CA LYS A 15 -1.01 -3.07 4.45
C LYS A 15 -0.67 -1.62 4.76
N ALA A 16 0.55 -1.18 4.47
CA ALA A 16 0.96 0.21 4.65
C ALA A 16 0.14 1.15 3.75
N THR A 17 -0.05 0.78 2.47
CA THR A 17 -0.78 1.58 1.48
C THR A 17 -2.26 1.70 1.84
N LYS A 18 -2.88 0.59 2.25
CA LYS A 18 -4.25 0.60 2.78
C LYS A 18 -4.37 1.45 4.04
N SER A 19 -3.39 1.41 4.92
CA SER A 19 -3.38 2.26 6.12
C SER A 19 -3.35 3.75 5.78
N LEU A 20 -2.58 4.15 4.75
CA LEU A 20 -2.59 5.52 4.24
C LEU A 20 -3.97 5.90 3.68
N LEU A 21 -4.57 5.06 2.85
CA LEU A 21 -5.92 5.28 2.30
C LEU A 21 -6.99 5.39 3.39
N TYR A 22 -6.97 4.49 4.37
CA TYR A 22 -7.94 4.45 5.45
C TYR A 22 -7.79 5.64 6.41
N SER A 23 -6.56 6.02 6.76
CA SER A 23 -6.33 7.21 7.57
C SER A 23 -6.76 8.49 6.83
N TYR A 24 -6.59 8.55 5.50
CA TYR A 24 -7.12 9.63 4.67
C TYR A 24 -8.66 9.65 4.67
N ALA A 25 -9.29 8.48 4.60
CA ALA A 25 -10.75 8.31 4.71
C ALA A 25 -11.28 8.88 6.04
N ILE A 26 -10.61 8.51 7.14
CA ILE A 26 -10.92 8.95 8.50
C ILE A 26 -10.75 10.47 8.62
N LYS A 27 -9.64 11.04 8.12
CA LYS A 27 -9.44 12.50 8.09
C LYS A 27 -10.58 13.19 7.35
N THR A 28 -10.93 12.69 6.17
CA THR A 28 -11.88 13.37 5.28
C THR A 28 -13.32 13.28 5.79
N LEU A 29 -13.74 12.12 6.32
CA LEU A 29 -15.09 11.94 6.81
C LEU A 29 -15.25 12.31 8.29
N LEU A 30 -14.29 11.97 9.14
CA LEU A 30 -14.40 12.16 10.59
C LEU A 30 -13.67 13.39 11.11
N GLY A 31 -12.85 14.05 10.29
CA GLY A 31 -12.12 15.28 10.66
C GLY A 31 -10.87 15.02 11.51
N ASP A 32 -10.47 13.77 11.72
CA ASP A 32 -9.30 13.41 12.53
C ASP A 32 -8.00 13.53 11.72
N SER A 33 -7.43 14.74 11.72
CA SER A 33 -6.21 15.05 10.97
C SER A 33 -4.93 14.56 11.65
N ASN A 34 -4.93 14.38 12.98
CA ASN A 34 -3.75 13.94 13.72
C ASN A 34 -3.40 12.51 13.34
N TYR A 35 -4.42 11.65 13.32
CA TYR A 35 -4.24 10.25 12.95
C TYR A 35 -3.66 10.10 11.55
N PHE A 36 -4.17 10.86 10.57
CA PHE A 36 -3.63 10.85 9.21
C PHE A 36 -2.19 11.36 9.12
N ASN A 37 -1.84 12.43 9.84
CA ASN A 37 -0.48 12.98 9.79
C ASN A 37 0.56 12.00 10.32
N ASP A 38 0.25 11.26 11.39
CA ASP A 38 1.12 10.21 11.94
C ASP A 38 1.35 9.10 10.91
N ILE A 39 0.28 8.61 10.27
CA ILE A 39 0.38 7.56 9.24
C ILE A 39 1.11 8.06 8.00
N LEU A 40 0.86 9.29 7.56
CA LEU A 40 1.55 9.90 6.42
C LEU A 40 3.06 10.01 6.68
N SER A 41 3.46 10.43 7.89
CA SER A 41 4.87 10.52 8.27
C SER A 41 5.54 9.15 8.25
N PHE A 42 4.88 8.12 8.81
CA PHE A 42 5.37 6.75 8.73
C PHE A 42 5.49 6.28 7.28
N TYR A 43 4.42 6.45 6.49
CA TYR A 43 4.36 5.94 5.12
C TYR A 43 5.42 6.59 4.23
N LYS A 44 5.70 7.88 4.43
CA LYS A 44 6.74 8.58 3.68
C LYS A 44 8.11 7.95 3.89
N ASP A 45 8.47 7.69 5.13
CA ASP A 45 9.73 7.04 5.49
C ASP A 45 9.77 5.58 5.01
N PHE A 46 8.68 4.84 5.22
CA PHE A 46 8.49 3.48 4.72
C PHE A 46 8.66 3.39 3.19
N TYR A 47 8.08 4.31 2.43
CA TYR A 47 8.16 4.30 0.98
C TYR A 47 9.61 4.46 0.48
N TYR A 48 10.35 5.44 1.01
CA TYR A 48 11.72 5.65 0.53
C TYR A 48 12.70 4.57 1.01
N THR A 49 12.53 4.07 2.23
CA THR A 49 13.45 3.08 2.80
C THR A 49 13.08 1.65 2.41
N PHE A 50 11.85 1.22 2.71
CA PHE A 50 11.43 -0.16 2.51
C PHE A 50 11.06 -0.43 1.05
N VAL A 51 10.21 0.41 0.44
CA VAL A 51 9.75 0.18 -0.94
C VAL A 51 10.90 0.44 -1.92
N ILE A 52 11.38 1.68 -2.01
CA ILE A 52 12.38 2.05 -3.01
C ILE A 52 13.76 1.43 -2.75
N SER A 53 14.27 1.57 -1.52
CA SER A 53 15.68 1.22 -1.25
C SER A 53 15.90 -0.27 -0.96
N CYS A 54 14.84 -1.03 -0.70
CA CYS A 54 14.93 -2.46 -0.44
C CYS A 54 14.13 -3.29 -1.45
N HIS A 55 12.80 -3.21 -1.41
CA HIS A 55 11.93 -4.03 -2.24
C HIS A 55 12.21 -3.84 -3.74
N ASN A 56 11.96 -2.64 -4.29
CA ASN A 56 12.18 -2.34 -5.70
C ASN A 56 13.63 -2.61 -6.13
N LYS A 57 14.60 -2.41 -5.23
CA LYS A 57 16.01 -2.69 -5.51
C LYS A 57 16.30 -4.19 -5.65
N LYS A 58 15.65 -5.05 -4.87
CA LYS A 58 15.68 -6.51 -5.05
C LYS A 58 15.13 -6.86 -6.43
N GLU A 59 13.95 -6.31 -6.77
CA GLU A 59 13.29 -6.57 -8.06
C GLU A 59 14.15 -6.12 -9.24
N GLU A 60 14.75 -4.93 -9.18
CA GLU A 60 15.66 -4.39 -10.20
C GLU A 60 16.89 -5.28 -10.42
N ARG A 61 17.50 -5.78 -9.33
CA ARG A 61 18.64 -6.71 -9.44
C ARG A 61 18.21 -8.05 -10.02
N ILE A 62 17.09 -8.61 -9.57
CA ILE A 62 16.56 -9.88 -10.10
C ILE A 62 16.18 -9.73 -11.58
N ALA A 63 15.51 -8.65 -11.96
CA ALA A 63 15.15 -8.33 -13.34
C ALA A 63 16.40 -8.24 -14.21
N SER A 64 17.45 -7.54 -13.75
CA SER A 64 18.72 -7.43 -14.46
C SER A 64 19.44 -8.77 -14.66
N ILE A 65 19.39 -9.68 -13.68
CA ILE A 65 20.04 -11.00 -13.76
C ILE A 65 19.23 -11.94 -14.67
N SER A 66 17.92 -11.88 -14.58
CA SER A 66 17.00 -12.76 -15.31
C SER A 66 16.68 -12.30 -16.74
N GLY A 67 16.95 -11.02 -17.07
CA GLY A 67 16.58 -10.39 -18.33
C GLY A 67 15.07 -10.13 -18.46
N PHE A 68 14.34 -10.06 -17.34
CA PHE A 68 12.89 -9.89 -17.30
C PHE A 68 12.52 -8.46 -16.86
N ASP A 69 12.69 -7.50 -17.78
CA ASP A 69 12.52 -6.06 -17.49
C ASP A 69 11.07 -5.63 -17.22
N GLU A 70 10.08 -6.48 -17.56
CA GLU A 70 8.67 -6.16 -17.33
C GLU A 70 8.33 -5.97 -15.86
N VAL A 71 9.15 -6.48 -14.93
CA VAL A 71 9.00 -6.33 -13.48
C VAL A 71 9.07 -4.85 -13.09
N VAL A 72 10.05 -4.11 -13.61
CA VAL A 72 10.42 -2.80 -13.07
C VAL A 72 10.00 -1.61 -13.92
N LYS A 73 9.27 -1.87 -15.01
CA LYS A 73 8.89 -0.87 -16.00
C LYS A 73 8.08 0.30 -15.41
N ASP A 74 7.30 0.03 -14.36
CA ASP A 74 6.37 0.98 -13.75
C ASP A 74 6.98 1.71 -12.53
N HIS A 75 8.18 1.33 -12.06
CA HIS A 75 8.83 2.00 -10.93
C HIS A 75 8.97 3.52 -11.09
N PRO A 76 9.39 4.05 -12.28
CA PRO A 76 9.56 5.49 -12.43
C PRO A 76 8.25 6.28 -12.34
N SER A 77 7.17 5.75 -12.92
CA SER A 77 5.84 6.40 -12.86
C SER A 77 5.28 6.36 -11.45
N MET A 78 5.42 5.22 -10.75
CA MET A 78 5.02 5.07 -9.35
C MET A 78 5.72 6.07 -8.44
N LYS A 79 7.04 6.24 -8.63
CA LYS A 79 7.84 7.20 -7.87
C LYS A 79 7.35 8.63 -8.06
N SER A 80 7.00 9.02 -9.28
CA SER A 80 6.46 10.36 -9.56
C SER A 80 5.12 10.61 -8.87
N LEU A 81 4.22 9.62 -8.87
CA LEU A 81 2.94 9.69 -8.15
C LEU A 81 3.14 9.80 -6.64
N ALA A 82 4.05 9.00 -6.08
CA ALA A 82 4.38 9.01 -4.66
C ALA A 82 4.96 10.36 -4.22
N GLU A 83 5.86 10.95 -5.01
CA GLU A 83 6.46 12.26 -4.69
C GLU A 83 5.40 13.36 -4.57
N LYS A 84 4.41 13.37 -5.47
CA LYS A 84 3.29 14.31 -5.40
C LYS A 84 2.41 14.01 -4.17
N ALA A 85 1.93 12.78 -4.04
CA ALA A 85 1.03 12.37 -2.95
C ALA A 85 1.62 12.57 -1.55
N LEU A 86 2.90 12.24 -1.35
CA LEU A 86 3.52 12.23 -0.02
C LEU A 86 4.05 13.62 0.41
N ASN A 87 4.23 14.56 -0.52
CA ASN A 87 4.68 15.91 -0.21
C ASN A 87 3.54 16.94 -0.19
N SER A 88 2.59 16.87 -1.12
CA SER A 88 1.47 17.84 -1.19
C SER A 88 0.14 17.29 -0.72
N GLN A 89 0.04 15.96 -0.47
CA GLN A 89 -1.22 15.25 -0.23
C GLN A 89 -2.18 15.28 -1.43
N GLU A 90 -1.78 15.88 -2.54
CA GLU A 90 -2.53 15.88 -3.79
C GLU A 90 -2.34 14.54 -4.49
N GLY A 91 -3.42 13.96 -5.00
CA GLY A 91 -3.33 12.69 -5.73
C GLY A 91 -3.08 11.48 -4.83
N ILE A 92 -3.29 11.56 -3.51
CA ILE A 92 -3.21 10.37 -2.62
C ILE A 92 -4.07 9.23 -3.15
N GLY A 93 -5.30 9.50 -3.62
CA GLY A 93 -6.18 8.46 -4.17
C GLY A 93 -5.65 7.79 -5.43
N GLU A 94 -5.08 8.59 -6.33
CA GLU A 94 -4.43 8.09 -7.55
C GLU A 94 -3.23 7.20 -7.16
N PHE A 95 -2.31 7.74 -6.34
CA PHE A 95 -1.15 7.01 -5.88
C PHE A 95 -1.50 5.69 -5.18
N VAL A 96 -2.42 5.70 -4.22
CA VAL A 96 -2.79 4.45 -3.51
C VAL A 96 -3.48 3.46 -4.44
N SER A 97 -4.34 3.89 -5.37
CA SER A 97 -4.96 2.98 -6.33
C SER A 97 -3.89 2.33 -7.22
N THR A 98 -3.02 3.15 -7.83
CA THR A 98 -1.93 2.66 -8.67
C THR A 98 -1.02 1.70 -7.91
N MET A 99 -0.65 2.02 -6.66
CA MET A 99 0.22 1.15 -5.85
C MET A 99 -0.43 -0.20 -5.54
N LEU A 100 -1.73 -0.22 -5.21
CA LEU A 100 -2.45 -1.47 -4.94
C LEU A 100 -2.57 -2.34 -6.19
N ASP A 101 -2.84 -1.73 -7.34
CA ASP A 101 -2.94 -2.42 -8.63
C ASP A 101 -1.57 -2.97 -9.07
N HIS A 102 -0.52 -2.16 -8.95
CA HIS A 102 0.85 -2.50 -9.30
C HIS A 102 1.35 -3.76 -8.57
N ILE A 103 1.29 -3.77 -7.23
CA ILE A 103 1.71 -4.92 -6.43
C ILE A 103 0.90 -6.18 -6.78
N THR A 104 -0.40 -6.02 -7.03
CA THR A 104 -1.27 -7.15 -7.43
C THR A 104 -0.89 -7.67 -8.82
N GLU A 105 -0.55 -6.78 -9.75
CA GLU A 105 -0.11 -7.14 -11.10
C GLU A 105 1.25 -7.85 -11.09
N GLU A 106 2.19 -7.37 -10.28
CA GLU A 106 3.52 -7.95 -10.10
C GLU A 106 3.45 -9.38 -9.56
N GLU A 107 2.63 -9.63 -8.52
CA GLU A 107 2.42 -10.99 -8.02
C GLU A 107 1.92 -11.93 -9.11
N ASN A 108 1.01 -11.46 -9.96
CA ASN A 108 0.39 -12.27 -11.01
C ASN A 108 1.32 -12.51 -12.19
N ARG A 109 2.13 -11.50 -12.58
CA ARG A 109 2.97 -11.56 -13.78
C ARG A 109 4.36 -12.08 -13.52
N TRP A 110 5.04 -11.60 -12.49
CA TRP A 110 6.45 -11.87 -12.29
C TRP A 110 6.68 -13.17 -11.52
N LEU A 111 6.12 -13.28 -10.31
CA LEU A 111 6.42 -14.40 -9.41
C LEU A 111 6.04 -15.77 -10.00
N ASN A 112 5.04 -15.79 -10.89
CA ASN A 112 4.59 -17.00 -11.56
C ASN A 112 5.46 -17.40 -12.77
N ASN A 113 6.20 -16.48 -13.37
CA ASN A 113 6.90 -16.71 -14.63
C ASN A 113 8.44 -16.72 -14.52
N LEU A 114 8.99 -16.37 -13.35
CA LEU A 114 10.43 -16.26 -13.16
C LEU A 114 10.95 -17.37 -12.25
N ASP A 115 11.92 -18.15 -12.72
CA ASP A 115 12.58 -19.20 -11.95
C ASP A 115 14.07 -18.89 -11.77
N GLY A 116 14.67 -19.44 -10.70
CA GLY A 116 16.06 -19.20 -10.33
C GLY A 116 16.25 -19.16 -8.82
N ASP A 117 17.50 -19.12 -8.40
CA ASP A 117 17.90 -18.87 -7.03
C ASP A 117 18.50 -17.45 -6.93
N TYR A 118 17.85 -16.60 -6.14
CA TYR A 118 18.22 -15.21 -5.94
C TYR A 118 18.44 -14.88 -4.46
N SER A 119 18.65 -15.90 -3.61
CA SER A 119 18.83 -15.69 -2.16
C SER A 119 19.98 -14.74 -1.82
N GLU A 120 21.09 -14.78 -2.55
CA GLU A 120 22.20 -13.84 -2.34
C GLU A 120 21.80 -12.39 -2.63
N VAL A 121 21.00 -12.14 -3.68
CA VAL A 121 20.49 -10.80 -4.01
C VAL A 121 19.61 -10.26 -2.89
N LEU A 122 18.73 -11.10 -2.34
CA LEU A 122 17.86 -10.74 -1.23
C LEU A 122 18.67 -10.32 0.00
N GLU A 123 19.60 -11.17 0.43
CA GLU A 123 20.44 -10.92 1.60
C GLU A 123 21.32 -9.67 1.46
N GLU A 124 21.90 -9.45 0.27
CA GLU A 124 22.72 -8.28 0.02
C GLU A 124 21.92 -6.98 0.12
N VAL A 125 20.75 -6.92 -0.51
CA VAL A 125 19.93 -5.71 -0.52
C VAL A 125 19.34 -5.43 0.86
N GLU A 126 18.91 -6.45 1.61
CA GLU A 126 18.47 -6.26 3.00
C GLU A 126 19.59 -5.74 3.90
N ARG A 127 20.81 -6.25 3.72
CA ARG A 127 21.97 -5.81 4.50
C ARG A 127 22.30 -4.33 4.28
N GLU A 128 22.00 -3.79 3.10
CA GLU A 128 22.23 -2.37 2.80
C GLU A 128 21.31 -1.42 3.60
N ILE A 129 20.07 -1.83 3.88
CA ILE A 129 19.15 -1.05 4.74
C ILE A 129 19.24 -1.46 6.22
N GLY A 130 19.73 -2.67 6.50
CA GLY A 130 19.82 -3.30 7.81
C GLY A 130 18.60 -4.20 8.11
N GLU A 131 18.86 -5.46 8.47
CA GLU A 131 17.82 -6.46 8.77
C GLU A 131 16.86 -6.00 9.89
N ASP A 132 17.39 -5.34 10.93
CA ASP A 132 16.57 -4.80 12.01
C ASP A 132 15.65 -3.67 11.52
N VAL A 133 16.10 -2.87 10.55
CA VAL A 133 15.30 -1.80 9.94
C VAL A 133 14.17 -2.40 9.11
N HIS A 134 14.47 -3.38 8.27
CA HIS A 134 13.47 -4.14 7.50
C HIS A 134 12.40 -4.73 8.42
N ARG A 135 12.82 -5.52 9.42
CA ARG A 135 11.90 -6.16 10.38
C ARG A 135 11.04 -5.15 11.13
N ASN A 136 11.61 -4.00 11.51
CA ASN A 136 10.86 -2.95 12.17
C ASN A 136 9.75 -2.36 11.28
N TYR A 137 9.98 -2.18 9.98
CA TYR A 137 8.92 -1.74 9.07
C TYR A 137 7.83 -2.80 8.89
N VAL A 138 8.20 -4.07 8.77
CA VAL A 138 7.24 -5.19 8.71
C VAL A 138 6.33 -5.18 9.95
N ILE A 139 6.91 -5.06 11.15
CA ILE A 139 6.14 -4.99 12.40
C ILE A 139 5.24 -3.75 12.42
N LYS A 140 5.80 -2.55 12.19
CA LYS A 140 5.05 -1.30 12.27
C LYS A 140 3.90 -1.22 11.25
N ALA A 141 4.10 -1.68 10.03
CA ALA A 141 3.04 -1.72 9.02
C ALA A 141 1.86 -2.59 9.47
N ASN A 142 2.16 -3.76 10.06
CA ASN A 142 1.14 -4.65 10.62
C ASN A 142 0.41 -4.04 11.82
N GLU A 143 1.15 -3.40 12.74
CA GLU A 143 0.59 -2.74 13.92
C GLU A 143 -0.33 -1.59 13.53
N ILE A 144 0.11 -0.72 12.61
CA ILE A 144 -0.68 0.41 12.10
C ILE A 144 -1.96 -0.10 11.45
N PHE A 145 -1.85 -1.07 10.55
CA PHE A 145 -3.01 -1.62 9.85
C PHE A 145 -4.01 -2.22 10.83
N SER A 146 -3.55 -3.05 11.77
CA SER A 146 -4.40 -3.68 12.79
C SER A 146 -5.07 -2.61 13.67
N LYS A 147 -4.31 -1.61 14.12
CA LYS A 147 -4.83 -0.50 14.93
C LYS A 147 -5.93 0.29 14.20
N ILE A 148 -5.81 0.51 12.89
CA ILE A 148 -6.86 1.15 12.10
C ILE A 148 -8.12 0.27 12.12
N MET A 149 -7.97 -1.01 11.77
CA MET A 149 -9.09 -1.94 11.64
C MET A 149 -9.82 -2.18 12.97
N ASP A 150 -9.12 -2.12 14.10
CA ASP A 150 -9.72 -2.27 15.44
C ASP A 150 -10.49 -1.03 15.90
N ASN A 151 -10.00 0.16 15.54
CA ASN A 151 -10.58 1.42 15.98
C ASN A 151 -11.70 1.90 15.05
N TYR A 152 -11.62 1.60 13.76
CA TYR A 152 -12.55 2.11 12.76
C TYR A 152 -13.23 0.95 12.01
N SER A 153 -14.55 1.06 11.83
CA SER A 153 -15.31 0.09 11.03
C SER A 153 -15.17 0.41 9.55
N ILE A 154 -14.06 -0.05 8.96
CA ILE A 154 -13.73 0.13 7.55
C ILE A 154 -14.08 -1.15 6.79
N ILE A 155 -14.83 -0.98 5.70
CA ILE A 155 -15.08 -2.05 4.73
C ILE A 155 -14.34 -1.68 3.45
N ASP A 156 -13.46 -2.58 3.04
CA ASP A 156 -12.81 -2.62 1.73
C ASP A 156 -13.40 -3.83 1.00
N THR A 157 -13.63 -3.75 -0.31
CA THR A 157 -14.58 -4.63 -1.02
C THR A 157 -14.23 -6.14 -0.97
N ILE A 158 -14.69 -6.85 0.07
CA ILE A 158 -15.64 -7.98 0.11
C ILE A 158 -15.65 -8.64 1.52
N GLN A 159 -16.85 -8.71 2.11
CA GLN A 159 -17.35 -9.46 3.29
C GLN A 159 -17.61 -8.73 4.63
N HIS A 160 -18.85 -8.98 5.08
CA HIS A 160 -19.56 -8.41 6.22
C HIS A 160 -19.18 -9.03 7.58
N LYS A 161 -19.02 -8.17 8.58
CA LYS A 161 -20.01 -7.98 9.67
C LYS A 161 -19.62 -6.76 10.50
N VAL A 162 -20.48 -5.73 10.49
CA VAL A 162 -20.27 -4.51 11.27
C VAL A 162 -20.97 -4.64 12.62
N LYS A 163 -20.26 -4.31 13.70
CA LYS A 163 -20.85 -3.93 14.99
C LYS A 163 -20.27 -2.56 15.39
N ARG A 164 -20.90 -1.46 14.94
CA ARG A 164 -20.73 -0.04 15.39
C ARG A 164 -21.62 0.89 14.54
N ASP A 165 -21.85 2.11 15.02
CA ASP A 165 -22.88 3.04 14.49
C ASP A 165 -22.50 3.81 13.21
N LYS A 166 -21.23 3.74 12.78
CA LYS A 166 -20.70 4.40 11.58
C LYS A 166 -19.79 3.45 10.82
N VAL A 167 -20.00 3.33 9.51
CA VAL A 167 -19.18 2.48 8.63
C VAL A 167 -18.57 3.35 7.55
N ILE A 168 -17.26 3.22 7.36
CA ILE A 168 -16.55 3.82 6.23
C ILE A 168 -16.36 2.74 5.17
N LEU A 169 -16.94 2.93 4.01
CA LEU A 169 -16.72 2.10 2.84
C LEU A 169 -15.69 2.78 1.93
N VAL A 170 -14.67 2.03 1.55
CA VAL A 170 -13.73 2.40 0.48
C VAL A 170 -14.02 1.47 -0.69
N THR A 171 -14.34 2.03 -1.86
CA THR A 171 -14.88 1.25 -2.99
C THR A 171 -14.55 1.89 -4.33
N GLY A 172 -14.33 1.08 -5.36
CA GLY A 172 -14.28 1.54 -6.75
C GLY A 172 -15.66 1.78 -7.38
N LEU A 173 -16.73 1.39 -6.70
CA LEU A 173 -18.12 1.57 -7.16
C LEU A 173 -18.67 2.93 -6.74
N ASP A 174 -19.50 3.54 -7.60
CA ASP A 174 -20.23 4.76 -7.25
C ASP A 174 -21.11 4.54 -6.00
N PRO A 175 -20.92 5.33 -4.93
CA PRO A 175 -21.69 5.22 -3.70
C PRO A 175 -23.19 5.52 -3.87
N GLU A 176 -23.65 6.14 -4.96
CA GLU A 176 -25.10 6.27 -5.25
C GLU A 176 -25.82 4.91 -5.32
N ARG A 177 -25.07 3.82 -5.54
CA ARG A 177 -25.60 2.46 -5.55
C ARG A 177 -25.76 1.85 -4.14
N LEU A 178 -25.30 2.54 -3.10
CA LEU A 178 -25.36 2.09 -1.71
C LEU A 178 -26.61 2.62 -1.03
N HIS A 179 -27.29 1.78 -0.25
CA HIS A 179 -28.40 2.22 0.56
C HIS A 179 -27.90 3.03 1.77
N LYS A 180 -28.48 4.20 2.03
CA LYS A 180 -28.23 5.07 3.21
C LYS A 180 -26.83 5.72 3.30
N VAL A 181 -26.26 6.14 2.18
CA VAL A 181 -25.06 6.99 2.22
C VAL A 181 -25.36 8.30 2.96
N LYS A 182 -24.62 8.56 4.03
CA LYS A 182 -24.69 9.83 4.77
C LYS A 182 -23.78 10.88 4.13
N ARG A 183 -22.55 10.48 3.80
CA ARG A 183 -21.51 11.34 3.25
C ARG A 183 -20.65 10.56 2.28
N LYS A 184 -20.12 11.23 1.27
CA LYS A 184 -19.20 10.63 0.30
C LYS A 184 -18.18 11.64 -0.18
N VAL A 185 -17.03 11.13 -0.60
CA VAL A 185 -15.97 11.88 -1.25
C VAL A 185 -15.34 11.00 -2.32
N LYS A 186 -15.05 11.59 -3.47
CA LYS A 186 -14.25 10.96 -4.52
C LYS A 186 -12.78 11.24 -4.24
N VAL A 187 -11.93 10.23 -4.33
CA VAL A 187 -10.48 10.36 -4.09
C VAL A 187 -9.73 9.79 -5.28
N GLY A 188 -9.08 10.65 -6.05
CA GLY A 188 -8.54 10.27 -7.35
C GLY A 188 -9.65 10.02 -8.39
N GLU A 189 -9.33 9.26 -9.43
CA GLU A 189 -10.26 8.99 -10.52
C GLU A 189 -11.18 7.79 -10.24
N ASP A 190 -10.70 6.80 -9.49
CA ASP A 190 -11.35 5.48 -9.41
C ASP A 190 -11.91 5.14 -8.03
N LEU A 191 -11.52 5.84 -6.96
CA LEU A 191 -11.93 5.49 -5.61
C LEU A 191 -12.97 6.44 -5.03
N TRP A 192 -13.93 5.85 -4.34
CA TRP A 192 -14.90 6.53 -3.49
C TRP A 192 -14.73 6.11 -2.04
N ILE A 193 -14.89 7.09 -1.16
CA ILE A 193 -14.96 6.89 0.28
C ILE A 193 -16.34 7.37 0.73
N ALA A 194 -17.10 6.50 1.38
CA ALA A 194 -18.46 6.79 1.81
C ALA A 194 -18.69 6.42 3.28
N GLU A 195 -19.41 7.26 4.01
CA GLU A 195 -20.02 6.89 5.28
C GLU A 195 -21.43 6.34 5.04
N VAL A 196 -21.69 5.13 5.52
CA VAL A 196 -23.01 4.46 5.45
C VAL A 196 -23.57 4.18 6.85
#